data_AF-A0A0R3E102-F1
#
_entry.id   AF-A0A0R3E102-F1
#
_cell.length_a   1.000
_cell.length_b   1.000
_cell.length_c   1.000
_cell.angle_alpha   90.00
_cell.angle_beta   90.00
_cell.angle_gamma   90.00
#
_symmetry.space_group_name_H-M   'P 1'
#
loop_
_entity.id
_entity.type
_entity.pdbx_description
1 polymer ?
#
loop_
_entity_poly.entity_id
_entity_poly.type
_entity_poly.pdbx_seq_one_letter_code
_entity_poly.pdbx_strand_id
1 'polypeptide(L)'
;MLKSLITICEPDERFQYLSVHDQAAGLTRPLCAGDLYNEVVPIELGSTVPAEIRSQFDVARNADLYSWFVYDLAMLAEQHCYIVLEMALRYRANSEGLSRARTLKPYLQLAIMRGWLHEDDLHIPGGSGSRPMSFLKELPRLRDRLLHGNVHLSPDFTLMIMRKCAELISKLYAK
;
A
#
# COMPACT_ATOMS: atom_id res chain seq x y z
N MET A 1 1.22 14.29 16.26
CA MET A 1 0.60 14.85 17.49
C MET A 1 -0.85 14.43 17.55
N LEU A 2 -1.40 14.13 18.73
CA LEU A 2 -2.83 13.85 18.86
C LEU A 2 -3.62 15.16 18.63
N LYS A 3 -4.57 15.16 17.69
CA LYS A 3 -5.37 16.34 17.38
C LYS A 3 -6.41 16.62 18.46
N SER A 4 -6.76 17.89 18.62
CA SER A 4 -7.86 18.30 19.49
C SER A 4 -9.22 18.03 18.83
N LEU A 5 -10.30 18.00 19.60
CA LEU A 5 -11.66 17.84 19.06
C LEU A 5 -12.01 18.93 18.04
N ILE A 6 -11.51 20.16 18.22
CA ILE A 6 -11.82 21.30 17.36
C ILE A 6 -11.08 21.19 16.01
N THR A 7 -9.86 20.66 16.03
CA THR A 7 -8.98 20.60 14.87
C THR A 7 -8.97 19.25 14.16
N ILE A 8 -9.78 18.28 14.62
CA ILE A 8 -9.76 16.88 14.15
C ILE A 8 -10.10 16.75 12.65
N CYS A 9 -10.94 17.63 12.13
CA CYS A 9 -11.34 17.69 10.72
C CYS A 9 -10.53 18.69 9.91
N GLU A 10 -9.56 19.39 10.50
CA GLU A 10 -8.65 20.24 9.74
C GLU A 10 -7.59 19.37 9.06
N PRO A 11 -7.08 19.73 7.87
CA PRO A 11 -5.97 19.02 7.24
C PRO A 11 -4.73 19.00 8.15
N ASP A 12 -3.89 17.97 8.02
CA ASP A 12 -2.56 17.98 8.64
C ASP A 12 -1.70 19.05 7.94
N GLU A 13 -0.96 19.85 8.71
CA GLU A 13 -0.14 20.96 8.21
C GLU A 13 0.91 20.50 7.18
N ARG A 14 1.35 19.24 7.26
CA ARG A 14 2.33 18.67 6.33
C ARG A 14 1.83 18.62 4.89
N PHE A 15 0.52 18.51 4.67
CA PHE A 15 -0.05 18.55 3.32
C PHE A 15 -0.01 19.94 2.69
N GLN A 16 0.14 21.01 3.48
CA GLN A 16 0.21 22.38 2.95
C GLN A 16 1.44 22.62 2.07
N TYR A 17 2.49 21.81 2.25
CA TYR A 17 3.72 21.86 1.47
C TYR A 17 3.67 20.99 0.21
N LEU A 18 2.58 20.26 -0.02
CA LEU A 18 2.39 19.40 -1.18
C LEU A 18 1.56 20.12 -2.24
N SER A 19 1.90 19.88 -3.50
CA SER A 19 1.22 20.47 -4.64
C SER A 19 1.04 19.43 -5.73
N VAL A 20 -0.04 19.58 -6.50
CA VAL A 20 -0.35 18.74 -7.66
C VAL A 20 -0.30 19.59 -8.92
N HIS A 21 0.14 18.99 -10.03
CA HIS A 21 0.08 19.59 -11.35
C HIS A 21 -1.29 19.31 -11.98
N ASP A 22 -2.14 20.32 -12.06
CA ASP A 22 -3.45 20.24 -12.70
C ASP A 22 -3.26 20.27 -14.22
N GLN A 23 -3.38 19.10 -14.86
CA GLN A 23 -3.21 18.98 -16.31
C GLN A 23 -4.28 19.73 -17.11
N ALA A 24 -5.49 19.87 -16.57
CA ALA A 24 -6.58 20.56 -17.26
C ALA A 24 -6.39 22.08 -17.24
N ALA A 25 -5.93 22.62 -16.10
CA ALA A 25 -5.64 24.03 -15.94
C ALA A 25 -4.23 24.43 -16.41
N GLY A 26 -3.32 23.46 -16.58
CA GLY A 26 -1.91 23.70 -16.91
C GLY A 26 -1.14 24.41 -15.78
N LEU A 27 -1.57 24.27 -14.53
CA LEU A 27 -1.07 25.01 -13.37
C LEU A 27 -0.77 24.09 -12.20
N THR A 28 0.22 24.47 -11.40
CA THR A 28 0.49 23.84 -10.10
C THR A 28 -0.39 24.49 -9.04
N ARG A 29 -1.12 23.66 -8.28
CA ARG A 29 -1.98 24.12 -7.17
C ARG A 29 -1.72 23.28 -5.90
N PRO A 30 -2.09 23.79 -4.71
CA PRO A 30 -2.06 22.98 -3.49
C PRO A 30 -2.86 21.69 -3.66
N LEU A 31 -2.34 20.62 -3.04
CA LEU A 31 -3.05 19.35 -2.95
C LEU A 31 -4.34 19.56 -2.12
N CYS A 32 -5.43 18.89 -2.50
CA CYS A 32 -6.64 18.83 -1.69
C CYS A 32 -7.03 17.38 -1.40
N ALA A 33 -7.95 17.18 -0.43
CA ALA A 33 -8.46 15.85 -0.10
C ALA A 33 -9.06 15.11 -1.31
N GLY A 34 -9.64 15.84 -2.27
CA GLY A 34 -10.18 15.27 -3.49
C GLY A 34 -9.11 14.62 -4.38
N ASP A 35 -7.91 15.18 -4.41
CA ASP A 35 -6.79 14.60 -5.17
C ASP A 35 -6.38 13.25 -4.57
N LEU A 36 -6.20 13.21 -3.24
CA LEU A 36 -5.89 11.97 -2.53
C LEU A 36 -7.00 10.92 -2.73
N TYR A 37 -8.26 11.33 -2.65
CA TYR A 37 -9.40 10.46 -2.92
C TYR A 37 -9.34 9.85 -4.32
N ASN A 38 -9.10 10.67 -5.34
CA ASN A 38 -9.02 10.21 -6.73
C ASN A 38 -7.83 9.28 -6.99
N GLU A 39 -6.75 9.39 -6.20
CA GLU A 39 -5.60 8.50 -6.29
C GLU A 39 -5.86 7.12 -5.66
N VAL A 40 -6.59 7.08 -4.54
CA VAL A 40 -6.86 5.85 -3.75
C VAL A 40 -8.04 5.05 -4.28
N VAL A 41 -9.10 5.71 -4.76
CA VAL A 41 -10.32 5.03 -5.23
C VAL A 41 -10.06 3.98 -6.33
N PRO A 42 -9.20 4.23 -7.33
CA PRO A 42 -8.91 3.23 -8.35
C PRO A 42 -8.14 2.00 -7.83
N ILE A 43 -7.53 2.09 -6.64
CA ILE A 43 -6.76 1.01 -6.03
C ILE A 43 -7.72 0.10 -5.28
N GLU A 44 -8.45 -0.75 -5.98
CA GLU A 44 -9.42 -1.68 -5.39
C GLU A 44 -9.11 -3.15 -5.73
N LEU A 45 -9.64 -4.06 -4.92
CA LEU A 45 -9.55 -5.50 -5.15
C LEU A 45 -10.83 -6.02 -5.79
N GLY A 46 -10.68 -6.75 -6.91
CA GLY A 46 -11.81 -7.32 -7.65
C GLY A 46 -12.54 -8.45 -6.91
N SER A 47 -13.71 -8.84 -7.43
CA SER A 47 -14.59 -9.83 -6.79
C SER A 47 -14.02 -11.26 -6.71
N THR A 48 -12.94 -11.55 -7.44
CA THR A 48 -12.20 -12.84 -7.39
C THR A 48 -11.44 -13.03 -6.08
N VAL A 49 -11.08 -11.94 -5.40
CA VAL A 49 -10.40 -11.96 -4.12
C VAL A 49 -11.42 -12.19 -2.99
N PRO A 50 -11.17 -13.02 -1.97
CA PRO A 50 -12.12 -13.29 -0.88
C PRO A 50 -12.58 -12.02 -0.16
N ALA A 51 -13.85 -12.00 0.29
CA ALA A 51 -14.51 -10.82 0.83
C ALA A 51 -13.80 -10.25 2.08
N GLU A 52 -13.27 -11.13 2.92
CA GLU A 52 -12.52 -10.79 4.13
C GLU A 52 -11.21 -10.06 3.80
N ILE A 53 -10.53 -10.46 2.73
CA ILE A 53 -9.32 -9.80 2.25
C ILE A 53 -9.67 -8.42 1.69
N ARG A 54 -10.74 -8.31 0.88
CA ARG A 54 -11.21 -7.02 0.33
C ARG A 54 -11.58 -6.04 1.44
N SER A 55 -12.32 -6.50 2.45
CA SER A 55 -12.71 -5.67 3.59
C SER A 55 -11.51 -5.13 4.37
N GLN A 56 -10.48 -5.95 4.60
CA GLN A 56 -9.26 -5.46 5.25
C GLN A 56 -8.44 -4.53 4.33
N PHE A 57 -8.45 -4.76 3.02
CA PHE A 57 -7.82 -3.83 2.08
C PHE A 57 -8.49 -2.45 2.09
N ASP A 58 -9.82 -2.39 2.19
CA ASP A 58 -10.55 -1.12 2.34
C ASP A 58 -10.22 -0.40 3.65
N VAL A 59 -9.86 -1.11 4.72
CA VAL A 59 -9.31 -0.48 5.94
C VAL A 59 -7.99 0.23 5.64
N ALA A 60 -7.11 -0.37 4.83
CA ALA A 60 -5.87 0.28 4.38
C ALA A 60 -6.15 1.53 3.56
N ARG A 61 -7.07 1.44 2.59
CA ARG A 61 -7.49 2.57 1.74
C ARG A 61 -8.08 3.71 2.57
N ASN A 62 -8.95 3.39 3.51
CA ASN A 62 -9.52 4.39 4.41
C ASN A 62 -8.43 5.03 5.27
N ALA A 63 -7.51 4.26 5.84
CA ALA A 63 -6.40 4.82 6.63
C ALA A 63 -5.56 5.81 5.81
N ASP A 64 -5.31 5.51 4.52
CA ASP A 64 -4.62 6.43 3.61
C ASP A 64 -5.44 7.69 3.34
N LEU A 65 -6.75 7.58 3.05
CA LEU A 65 -7.62 8.75 2.88
C LEU A 65 -7.66 9.64 4.13
N TYR A 66 -7.78 9.03 5.32
CA TYR A 66 -7.78 9.75 6.59
C TYR A 66 -6.39 10.28 6.97
N SER A 67 -5.34 9.87 6.25
CA SER A 67 -4.02 10.48 6.41
C SER A 67 -4.07 11.97 6.12
N TRP A 68 -4.98 12.44 5.25
CA TRP A 68 -5.23 13.87 5.00
C TRP A 68 -5.37 14.69 6.30
N PHE A 69 -6.05 14.12 7.30
CA PHE A 69 -6.24 14.78 8.60
C PHE A 69 -5.12 14.48 9.59
N VAL A 70 -4.54 13.28 9.51
CA VAL A 70 -3.47 12.79 10.39
C VAL A 70 -2.42 12.08 9.54
N TYR A 71 -1.40 12.80 9.09
CA TYR A 71 -0.45 12.33 8.06
C TYR A 71 0.22 10.99 8.40
N ASP A 72 0.45 10.72 9.69
CA ASP A 72 1.07 9.48 10.16
C ASP A 72 0.21 8.23 9.88
N LEU A 73 -1.09 8.38 9.57
CA LEU A 73 -1.94 7.28 9.14
C LEU A 73 -1.54 6.72 7.76
N ALA A 74 -0.83 7.47 6.92
CA ALA A 74 -0.28 6.93 5.66
C ALA A 74 0.69 5.77 5.94
N MET A 75 1.53 5.91 6.98
CA MET A 75 2.42 4.83 7.42
C MET A 75 1.62 3.60 7.90
N LEU A 76 0.53 3.82 8.63
CA LEU A 76 -0.33 2.73 9.08
C LEU A 76 -1.06 2.05 7.90
N ALA A 77 -1.48 2.82 6.90
CA ALA A 77 -2.06 2.30 5.67
C ALA A 77 -1.05 1.41 4.93
N GLU A 78 0.19 1.86 4.79
CA GLU A 78 1.28 1.09 4.19
C GLU A 78 1.54 -0.22 4.95
N GLN A 79 1.66 -0.15 6.28
CA GLN A 79 1.81 -1.33 7.13
C GLN A 79 0.64 -2.30 6.98
N HIS A 80 -0.58 -1.78 6.92
CA HIS A 80 -1.77 -2.59 6.75
C HIS A 80 -1.81 -3.27 5.38
N CYS A 81 -1.32 -2.63 4.31
CA CYS A 81 -1.18 -3.26 3.00
C CYS A 81 -0.31 -4.53 3.04
N TYR A 82 0.81 -4.51 3.76
CA TYR A 82 1.64 -5.71 3.95
C TYR A 82 0.92 -6.81 4.74
N ILE A 83 0.17 -6.43 5.78
CA ILE A 83 -0.63 -7.37 6.57
C ILE A 83 -1.70 -8.03 5.70
N VAL A 84 -2.39 -7.26 4.87
CA VAL A 84 -3.43 -7.77 3.96
C VAL A 84 -2.83 -8.68 2.89
N LEU A 85 -1.67 -8.33 2.32
CA LEU A 85 -0.94 -9.19 1.38
C LEU A 85 -0.54 -10.53 2.03
N GLU A 86 0.03 -10.50 3.25
CA GLU A 86 0.35 -11.72 4.00
C GLU A 86 -0.90 -12.54 4.30
N MET A 87 -1.99 -11.90 4.71
CA MET A 87 -3.27 -12.54 4.96
C MET A 87 -3.83 -13.21 3.70
N ALA A 88 -3.74 -12.56 2.54
CA ALA A 88 -4.17 -13.08 1.26
C ALA A 88 -3.39 -14.32 0.84
N LEU A 89 -2.05 -14.27 0.97
CA LEU A 89 -1.16 -15.40 0.69
C LEU A 89 -1.43 -16.59 1.61
N ARG A 90 -1.61 -16.32 2.91
CA ARG A 90 -1.98 -17.34 3.90
C ARG A 90 -3.33 -17.96 3.59
N TYR A 91 -4.34 -17.15 3.24
CA TYR A 91 -5.65 -17.64 2.86
C TYR A 91 -5.57 -18.60 1.67
N ARG A 92 -4.83 -18.20 0.61
CA ARG A 92 -4.60 -19.05 -0.56
C ARG A 92 -3.86 -20.34 -0.18
N ALA A 93 -2.75 -20.25 0.54
CA ALA A 93 -1.98 -21.42 0.98
C ALA A 93 -2.81 -22.40 1.82
N ASN A 94 -3.66 -21.90 2.72
CA ASN A 94 -4.51 -22.73 3.56
C ASN A 94 -5.58 -23.47 2.74
N SER A 95 -6.11 -22.85 1.69
CA SER A 95 -7.07 -23.50 0.77
C SER A 95 -6.47 -24.70 0.02
N GLU A 96 -5.15 -24.73 -0.16
CA GLU A 96 -4.40 -25.86 -0.74
C GLU A 96 -3.76 -26.78 0.32
N GLY A 97 -4.02 -26.57 1.62
CA GLY A 97 -3.43 -27.38 2.71
C GLY A 97 -1.94 -27.10 2.99
N LEU A 98 -1.41 -25.95 2.57
CA LEU A 98 0.02 -25.61 2.60
C LEU A 98 0.43 -24.73 3.80
N SER A 99 -0.32 -24.79 4.90
CA SER A 99 -0.16 -23.91 6.07
C SER A 99 1.13 -24.18 6.87
N ARG A 100 2.23 -23.46 6.59
CA ARG A 100 3.49 -23.62 7.35
C ARG A 100 4.32 -22.36 7.63
N ALA A 101 3.98 -21.20 7.07
CA ALA A 101 4.77 -19.98 7.25
C ALA A 101 4.18 -19.05 8.32
N ARG A 102 5.06 -18.29 9.01
CA ARG A 102 4.67 -17.29 10.03
C ARG A 102 4.88 -15.84 9.59
N THR A 103 5.44 -15.63 8.40
CA THR A 103 5.84 -14.30 7.91
C THR A 103 5.64 -14.19 6.40
N LEU A 104 5.57 -12.96 5.90
CA LEU A 104 5.36 -12.62 4.49
C LEU A 104 6.39 -13.24 3.52
N LYS A 105 7.69 -13.19 3.84
CA LYS A 105 8.76 -13.63 2.91
C LYS A 105 8.61 -15.12 2.50
N PRO A 106 8.47 -16.09 3.42
CA PRO A 106 8.21 -17.48 3.06
C PRO A 106 6.91 -17.68 2.25
N TYR A 107 5.87 -16.89 2.52
CA TYR A 107 4.63 -16.96 1.74
C TYR A 107 4.80 -16.48 0.30
N LEU A 108 5.59 -15.43 0.07
CA LEU A 108 5.92 -14.98 -1.28
C LEU A 108 6.79 -16.01 -2.03
N GLN A 109 7.75 -16.64 -1.35
CA GLN A 109 8.53 -17.73 -1.94
C GLN A 109 7.65 -18.93 -2.29
N LEU A 110 6.68 -19.27 -1.44
CA LEU A 110 5.67 -20.30 -1.72
C LEU A 110 4.83 -19.94 -2.94
N ALA A 111 4.40 -18.68 -3.06
CA ALA A 111 3.62 -18.22 -4.20
C ALA A 111 4.40 -18.34 -5.53
N ILE A 112 5.70 -18.02 -5.54
CA ILE A 112 6.57 -18.25 -6.70
C ILE A 112 6.69 -19.73 -7.01
N MET A 113 6.98 -20.56 -6.00
CA MET A 113 7.14 -22.01 -6.17
C MET A 113 5.86 -22.67 -6.72
N ARG A 114 4.69 -22.13 -6.38
CA ARG A 114 3.38 -22.60 -6.85
C ARG A 114 2.95 -21.98 -8.17
N GLY A 115 3.70 -21.01 -8.69
CA GLY A 115 3.36 -20.29 -9.92
C GLY A 115 2.15 -19.35 -9.78
N TRP A 116 1.76 -18.98 -8.55
CA TRP A 116 0.72 -17.96 -8.35
C TRP A 116 1.23 -16.54 -8.63
N LEU A 117 2.54 -16.35 -8.49
CA LEU A 117 3.26 -15.12 -8.78
C LEU A 117 4.56 -15.48 -9.50
N HIS A 118 5.06 -14.57 -10.32
CA HIS A 118 6.39 -14.64 -10.92
C HIS A 118 7.35 -13.69 -10.19
N GLU A 119 8.66 -13.95 -10.27
CA GLU A 119 9.66 -13.01 -9.72
C GLU A 119 9.52 -11.61 -10.33
N ASP A 120 9.12 -11.56 -11.60
CA ASP A 120 8.90 -10.30 -12.32
C ASP A 120 7.77 -9.46 -11.71
N ASP A 121 6.74 -10.10 -11.16
CA ASP A 121 5.64 -9.43 -10.48
C ASP A 121 6.09 -8.72 -9.22
N LEU A 122 7.23 -9.11 -8.66
CA LEU A 122 7.76 -8.57 -7.41
C LEU A 122 8.72 -7.41 -7.65
N HIS A 123 8.81 -6.85 -8.85
CA HIS A 123 9.57 -5.63 -9.06
C HIS A 123 8.80 -4.38 -8.65
N ILE A 124 9.50 -3.48 -7.96
CA ILE A 124 9.08 -2.11 -7.70
C ILE A 124 9.88 -1.23 -8.67
N PRO A 125 9.22 -0.34 -9.44
CA PRO A 125 9.94 0.61 -10.28
C PRO A 125 10.90 1.45 -9.41
N GLY A 126 12.15 1.55 -9.83
CA GLY A 126 13.12 2.44 -9.21
C GLY A 126 12.80 3.90 -9.54
N GLY A 127 13.38 4.84 -8.79
CA GLY A 127 13.39 6.25 -9.21
C GLY A 127 14.06 6.41 -10.58
N SER A 128 13.80 7.53 -11.26
CA SER A 128 14.33 7.80 -12.61
C SER A 128 15.82 7.46 -12.72
N GLY A 129 16.17 6.50 -13.59
CA GLY A 129 17.54 6.02 -13.80
C GLY A 129 18.04 4.89 -12.87
N SER A 130 17.24 4.44 -11.91
CA SER A 130 17.59 3.34 -11.00
C SER A 130 17.08 1.98 -11.49
N ARG A 131 17.83 0.90 -11.21
CA ARG A 131 17.38 -0.47 -11.51
C ARG A 131 16.11 -0.80 -10.70
N PRO A 132 15.16 -1.55 -11.29
CA PRO A 132 14.01 -2.07 -10.56
C PRO A 132 14.48 -2.85 -9.34
N MET A 133 13.83 -2.62 -8.20
CA MET A 133 14.15 -3.32 -6.96
C MET A 133 13.22 -4.51 -6.80
N SER A 134 13.74 -5.63 -6.30
CA SER A 134 12.91 -6.78 -5.96
C SER A 134 12.25 -6.54 -4.60
N PHE A 135 10.93 -6.49 -4.56
CA PHE A 135 10.08 -6.41 -3.37
C PHE A 135 10.42 -7.50 -2.36
N LEU A 136 10.76 -8.71 -2.82
CA LEU A 136 11.22 -9.79 -1.94
C LEU A 136 12.52 -9.48 -1.21
N LYS A 137 13.47 -8.83 -1.89
CA LYS A 137 14.77 -8.47 -1.33
C LYS A 137 14.69 -7.22 -0.47
N GLU A 138 13.83 -6.28 -0.85
CA GLU A 138 13.65 -5.03 -0.13
C GLU A 138 12.66 -5.16 1.04
N LEU A 139 11.85 -6.22 1.11
CA LEU A 139 10.85 -6.43 2.15
C LEU A 139 11.36 -6.21 3.60
N PRO A 140 12.52 -6.75 4.00
CA PRO A 140 13.11 -6.46 5.30
C PRO A 140 13.40 -4.97 5.46
N ARG A 141 14.05 -4.33 4.48
CA ARG A 141 14.36 -2.89 4.52
C ARG A 141 13.12 -2.01 4.52
N LEU A 142 12.09 -2.35 3.74
CA LEU A 142 10.83 -1.61 3.66
C LEU A 142 10.08 -1.70 4.99
N ARG A 143 9.99 -2.91 5.55
CA ARG A 143 9.41 -3.14 6.86
C ARG A 143 10.21 -2.45 7.97
N ASP A 144 11.53 -2.54 7.95
CA ASP A 144 12.42 -1.93 8.94
C ASP A 144 12.38 -0.40 8.83
N ARG A 145 12.30 0.17 7.62
CA ARG A 145 12.13 1.62 7.40
C ARG A 145 10.86 2.17 8.02
N LEU A 146 9.79 1.37 8.04
CA LEU A 146 8.53 1.70 8.74
C LEU A 146 8.65 1.56 10.26
N LEU A 147 9.48 0.64 10.74
CA LEU A 147 9.74 0.42 12.16
C LEU A 147 10.73 1.44 12.77
N HIS A 148 11.54 2.08 11.94
CA HIS A 148 12.54 3.07 12.36
C HIS A 148 12.03 4.53 12.37
N GLY A 149 10.74 4.77 12.10
CA GLY A 149 10.11 6.08 12.26
C GLY A 149 10.70 7.12 11.30
N ASN A 150 10.67 6.86 10.00
CA ASN A 150 11.13 7.83 9.03
C ASN A 150 10.28 9.12 9.13
N VAL A 151 10.93 10.23 9.49
CA VAL A 151 10.31 11.55 9.66
C VAL A 151 9.88 12.15 8.31
N HIS A 152 10.37 11.58 7.20
CA HIS A 152 10.02 11.93 5.83
C HIS A 152 9.18 10.82 5.18
N LEU A 153 7.97 10.62 5.69
CA LEU A 153 6.94 9.86 4.95
C LEU A 153 6.61 10.65 3.67
N SER A 154 6.50 9.96 2.54
CA SER A 154 5.95 10.54 1.31
C SER A 154 4.65 9.80 1.00
N PRO A 155 3.50 10.50 0.89
CA PRO A 155 2.22 9.90 0.50
C PRO A 155 2.31 9.12 -0.82
N ASP A 156 3.16 9.58 -1.75
CA ASP A 156 3.40 8.90 -3.02
C ASP A 156 3.97 7.49 -2.82
N PHE A 157 4.81 7.30 -1.80
CA PHE A 157 5.38 6.00 -1.49
C PHE A 157 4.32 5.04 -0.95
N THR A 158 3.44 5.53 -0.06
CA THR A 158 2.32 4.74 0.47
C THR A 158 1.39 4.30 -0.66
N LEU A 159 1.02 5.20 -1.57
CA LEU A 159 0.20 4.89 -2.74
C LEU A 159 0.87 3.86 -3.65
N MET A 160 2.18 3.97 -3.88
CA MET A 160 2.94 2.99 -4.66
C MET A 160 2.89 1.59 -4.02
N ILE A 161 3.10 1.49 -2.70
CA ILE A 161 3.01 0.20 -1.98
C ILE A 161 1.59 -0.35 -2.02
N MET A 162 0.57 0.49 -1.82
CA MET A 162 -0.83 0.08 -1.87
C MET A 162 -1.19 -0.48 -3.26
N ARG A 163 -0.81 0.20 -4.34
CA ARG A 163 -0.98 -0.31 -5.72
C ARG A 163 -0.27 -1.64 -5.92
N LYS A 164 0.97 -1.76 -5.43
CA LYS A 164 1.74 -2.99 -5.59
C LYS A 164 1.11 -4.15 -4.84
N CYS A 165 0.64 -3.94 -3.61
CA CYS A 165 -0.11 -4.94 -2.86
C CYS A 165 -1.41 -5.32 -3.57
N ALA A 166 -2.18 -4.35 -4.09
CA ALA A 166 -3.40 -4.63 -4.84
C ALA A 166 -3.15 -5.49 -6.09
N GLU A 167 -2.10 -5.17 -6.85
CA GLU A 167 -1.67 -5.93 -8.03
C GLU A 167 -1.32 -7.38 -7.67
N LEU A 168 -0.47 -7.57 -6.65
CA LEU A 168 -0.04 -8.90 -6.21
C LEU A 168 -1.20 -9.73 -5.68
N ILE A 169 -2.09 -9.14 -4.89
CA ILE A 169 -3.28 -9.83 -4.38
C ILE A 169 -4.20 -10.20 -5.56
N SER A 170 -4.41 -9.31 -6.51
CA SER A 170 -5.26 -9.59 -7.67
C SER A 170 -4.69 -10.74 -8.52
N LYS A 171 -3.37 -10.77 -8.74
CA LYS A 171 -2.67 -11.86 -9.45
C LYS A 171 -2.79 -13.20 -8.73
N LEU A 172 -2.69 -13.20 -7.40
CA LEU A 172 -2.85 -14.41 -6.57
C LEU A 172 -4.22 -15.10 -6.75
N TYR A 173 -5.25 -14.33 -7.14
CA TYR A 173 -6.61 -14.82 -7.38
C TYR A 173 -7.05 -14.67 -8.85
N ALA A 174 -6.12 -14.40 -9.77
CA ALA A 174 -6.39 -14.47 -11.20
C ALA A 174 -6.67 -15.94 -11.56
N LYS A 175 -7.68 -16.16 -12.41
CA LYS A 175 -8.03 -17.49 -12.91
C LYS A 175 -7.15 -17.88 -14.09
#